data_AF-A0A6J4FYM6-F1
#
_entry.id   AF-A0A6J4FYM6-F1
#
_cell.length_a   1.000
_cell.length_b   1.000
_cell.length_c   1.000
_cell.angle_alpha   90.00
_cell.angle_beta   90.00
_cell.angle_gamma   90.00
#
_symmetry.space_group_name_H-M   'P 1'
#
loop_
_entity.id
_entity.type
_entity.pdbx_description
1 polymer ?
#
loop_
_entity_poly.entity_id
_entity_poly.type
_entity_poly.pdbx_seq_one_letter_code
_entity_poly.pdbx_strand_id
1 'polypeptide(L)'
;MTMSEERIVRRTLDTLRPGKTDWERLDRMTDEDIERAVAEDPDAAPILDETWWADAQLVLPEPKAPISIRLDREVLDWFKEQGPGYQSRMNAVLRAYMNAHRKAG
;
A
#
# COMPACT_ATOMS: atom_id res chain seq x y z
N MET A 1 16.01 31.30 2.95
CA MET A 1 15.11 30.39 3.69
C MET A 1 15.79 29.03 3.69
N THR A 2 16.53 28.74 4.75
CA THR A 2 17.35 27.53 4.91
C THR A 2 16.43 26.34 5.13
N MET A 3 16.43 25.39 4.19
CA MET A 3 15.68 24.14 4.31
C MET A 3 16.40 23.23 5.29
N SER A 4 15.73 22.91 6.39
CA SER A 4 16.21 22.02 7.45
C SER A 4 16.45 20.59 6.91
N GLU A 5 17.71 20.17 6.90
CA GLU A 5 18.15 18.79 6.63
C GLU A 5 17.92 17.86 7.85
N GLU A 6 17.29 18.34 8.93
CA GLU A 6 17.28 17.70 10.26
C GLU A 6 16.32 16.49 10.39
N ARG A 7 15.70 16.01 9.30
CA ARG A 7 14.66 14.95 9.36
C ARG A 7 15.02 13.61 8.74
N ILE A 8 16.24 13.40 8.28
CA ILE A 8 16.68 12.09 7.75
C ILE A 8 17.83 11.56 8.59
N VAL A 9 17.53 10.55 9.42
CA VAL A 9 18.53 9.84 10.22
C VAL A 9 19.13 8.72 9.37
N ARG A 10 20.38 8.90 8.94
CA ARG A 10 21.15 7.84 8.27
C ARG A 10 21.59 6.82 9.31
N ARG A 11 21.19 5.56 9.12
CA ARG A 11 21.64 4.42 9.93
C ARG A 11 22.53 3.52 9.08
N THR A 12 23.57 3.01 9.72
CA THR A 12 24.48 1.99 9.20
C THR A 12 24.34 0.72 10.05
N LEU A 13 24.77 -0.44 9.53
CA LEU A 13 24.61 -1.74 10.21
C LEU A 13 25.20 -1.74 11.63
N ASP A 14 26.30 -1.02 11.84
CA ASP A 14 26.97 -0.80 13.12
C ASP A 14 26.16 0.04 14.12
N THR A 15 25.22 0.88 13.64
CA THR A 15 24.33 1.70 14.49
C THR A 15 22.96 1.06 14.75
N LEU A 16 22.72 -0.13 14.19
CA LEU A 16 21.49 -0.88 14.44
C LEU A 16 21.58 -1.62 15.78
N ARG A 17 20.46 -1.67 16.50
CA ARG A 17 20.38 -2.51 17.70
C ARG A 17 20.47 -3.97 17.24
N PRO A 18 21.26 -4.81 17.94
CA PRO A 18 21.31 -6.23 17.62
C PRO A 18 19.91 -6.84 17.73
N GLY A 19 19.56 -7.67 16.75
CA GLY A 19 18.30 -8.39 16.73
C GLY A 19 18.20 -9.35 17.91
N LYS A 20 16.99 -9.59 18.41
CA LYS A 20 16.72 -10.59 19.46
C LYS A 20 16.47 -11.99 18.89
N THR A 21 16.67 -12.16 17.60
CA THR A 21 16.40 -13.41 16.89
C THR A 21 17.46 -14.45 17.24
N ASP A 22 17.00 -15.62 17.67
CA ASP A 22 17.83 -16.80 17.84
C ASP A 22 18.03 -17.48 16.47
N TRP A 23 19.14 -17.14 15.83
CA TRP A 23 19.48 -17.64 14.49
C TRP A 23 19.86 -19.13 14.50
N GLU A 24 20.49 -19.63 15.55
CA GLU A 24 20.87 -21.05 15.66
C GLU A 24 19.64 -21.96 15.84
N ARG A 25 18.60 -21.46 16.50
CA ARG A 25 17.29 -22.15 16.52
C ARG A 25 16.68 -22.18 15.12
N LEU A 26 16.66 -21.04 14.42
CA LEU A 26 16.02 -20.94 13.10
C LEU A 26 16.71 -21.85 12.07
N ASP A 27 18.03 -21.89 12.08
CA ASP A 27 18.84 -22.68 11.14
C ASP A 27 18.68 -24.21 11.33
N ARG A 28 18.27 -24.63 12.54
CA ARG A 28 17.97 -26.04 12.87
C ARG A 28 16.51 -26.41 12.70
N MET A 29 15.63 -25.45 12.42
CA MET A 29 14.20 -25.69 12.28
C MET A 29 13.96 -26.48 10.99
N THR A 30 13.21 -27.57 11.09
CA THR A 30 12.90 -28.40 9.92
C THR A 30 11.71 -27.84 9.15
N ASP A 31 11.57 -28.24 7.89
CA ASP A 31 10.40 -27.85 7.07
C ASP A 31 9.08 -28.29 7.72
N GLU A 32 9.05 -29.47 8.36
CA GLU A 32 7.87 -29.97 9.09
C GLU A 32 7.53 -29.11 10.32
N ASP A 33 8.55 -28.57 11.01
CA ASP A 33 8.34 -27.62 12.10
C ASP A 33 7.77 -26.28 11.59
N ILE A 34 8.17 -25.85 10.39
CA ILE A 34 7.68 -24.63 9.74
C ILE A 34 6.22 -24.81 9.31
N GLU A 35 5.91 -25.91 8.64
CA GLU A 35 4.55 -26.23 8.21
C GLU A 35 3.58 -26.29 9.38
N ARG A 36 3.98 -26.92 10.49
CA ARG A 36 3.18 -26.97 11.72
C ARG A 36 2.97 -25.58 12.31
N ALA A 37 4.02 -24.76 12.39
CA ALA A 37 3.92 -23.40 12.92
C ALA A 37 2.98 -22.52 12.07
N VAL A 38 3.02 -22.66 10.73
CA VAL A 38 2.10 -21.96 9.82
C VAL A 38 0.66 -22.44 10.01
N ALA A 39 0.44 -23.75 10.18
CA ALA A 39 -0.89 -24.31 10.36
C ALA A 39 -1.54 -23.94 11.71
N GLU A 40 -0.73 -23.74 12.75
CA GLU A 40 -1.19 -23.36 14.10
C GLU A 40 -1.39 -21.85 14.27
N ASP A 41 -0.83 -21.02 13.38
CA ASP A 41 -0.92 -19.56 13.45
C ASP A 41 -2.19 -19.03 12.74
N PRO A 42 -3.16 -18.45 13.47
CA PRO A 42 -4.38 -17.91 12.89
C PRO A 42 -4.17 -16.66 12.02
N ASP A 43 -3.04 -15.96 12.18
CA ASP A 43 -2.67 -14.79 11.39
C ASP A 43 -1.82 -15.16 10.17
N ALA A 44 -1.49 -16.45 9.99
CA ALA A 44 -0.74 -16.90 8.83
C ALA A 44 -1.54 -16.69 7.54
N ALA A 45 -0.83 -16.21 6.50
CA ALA A 45 -1.39 -16.13 5.17
C ALA A 45 -1.76 -17.53 4.66
N PRO A 46 -2.84 -17.67 3.86
CA PRO A 46 -3.16 -18.95 3.23
C PRO A 46 -2.01 -19.42 2.34
N ILE A 47 -1.88 -20.73 2.19
CA ILE A 47 -0.92 -21.32 1.25
C ILE A 47 -1.31 -20.84 -0.15
N LEU A 48 -0.36 -20.18 -0.82
CA LEU A 48 -0.55 -19.61 -2.15
C LEU A 48 -0.39 -20.69 -3.24
N ASP A 49 -1.29 -21.68 -3.21
CA ASP A 49 -1.29 -22.82 -4.12
C ASP A 49 -1.91 -22.50 -5.50
N GLU A 50 -1.93 -23.48 -6.40
CA GLU A 50 -2.48 -23.30 -7.76
C GLU A 50 -3.96 -22.89 -7.74
N THR A 51 -4.72 -23.32 -6.75
CA THR A 51 -6.15 -22.97 -6.63
C THR A 51 -6.32 -21.51 -6.21
N TRP A 52 -5.47 -21.02 -5.31
CA TRP A 52 -5.42 -19.62 -4.94
C TRP A 52 -5.04 -18.73 -6.14
N TRP A 53 -4.05 -19.14 -6.93
CA TRP A 53 -3.63 -18.41 -8.12
C TRP A 53 -4.65 -18.45 -9.26
N ALA A 54 -5.48 -19.50 -9.34
CA ALA A 54 -6.54 -19.60 -10.36
C ALA A 54 -7.54 -18.44 -10.29
N ASP A 55 -7.83 -17.94 -9.09
CA ASP A 55 -8.74 -16.82 -8.84
C ASP A 55 -8.02 -15.47 -8.64
N ALA A 56 -6.69 -15.49 -8.57
CA ALA A 56 -5.90 -14.29 -8.29
C ALA A 56 -6.00 -13.27 -9.44
N GLN A 57 -6.45 -12.06 -9.11
CA GLN A 57 -6.50 -10.96 -10.07
C GLN A 57 -5.23 -10.12 -9.99
N LEU A 58 -4.48 -10.07 -11.09
CA LEU A 58 -3.37 -9.14 -11.22
C LEU A 58 -3.90 -7.70 -11.31
N VAL A 59 -3.73 -6.93 -10.24
CA VAL A 59 -4.08 -5.51 -10.21
C VAL A 59 -2.82 -4.69 -10.47
N LEU A 60 -2.58 -4.33 -11.73
CA LEU A 60 -1.56 -3.35 -12.08
C LEU A 60 -2.11 -1.94 -11.84
N PRO A 61 -1.47 -1.11 -11.00
CA PRO A 61 -1.89 0.27 -10.82
C PRO A 61 -1.57 1.06 -12.08
N GLU A 62 -2.59 1.31 -12.90
CA GLU A 62 -2.49 2.21 -14.05
C GLU A 62 -2.13 3.64 -13.58
N PRO A 63 -1.06 4.25 -14.13
CA PRO A 63 -0.69 5.60 -13.77
C PRO A 63 -1.79 6.58 -14.18
N LYS A 64 -2.11 7.53 -13.29
CA LYS A 64 -3.05 8.61 -13.60
C LYS A 64 -2.44 9.51 -14.67
N ALA A 65 -3.20 9.87 -15.69
CA ALA A 65 -2.76 10.83 -16.69
C ALA A 65 -2.67 12.25 -16.07
N PRO A 66 -1.50 12.91 -16.11
CA PRO A 66 -1.36 14.28 -15.63
C PRO A 66 -1.97 15.23 -16.66
N ILE A 67 -3.17 15.73 -16.38
CA ILE A 67 -3.87 16.68 -17.25
C ILE A 67 -4.02 18.04 -16.56
N SER A 68 -4.00 19.11 -17.35
CA SER A 68 -4.37 20.45 -16.90
C SER A 68 -5.84 20.70 -17.22
N ILE A 69 -6.65 20.94 -16.20
CA ILE A 69 -8.09 21.23 -16.32
C ILE A 69 -8.41 22.56 -15.64
N ARG A 70 -9.42 23.27 -16.15
CA ARG A 70 -9.98 24.45 -15.49
C ARG A 70 -11.14 24.01 -14.62
N LEU A 71 -11.16 24.49 -13.38
CA LEU A 71 -12.21 24.23 -12.39
C LEU A 71 -12.67 25.56 -11.82
N ASP A 72 -13.93 25.61 -11.42
CA ASP A 72 -14.45 26.74 -10.66
C ASP A 72 -13.70 26.87 -9.34
N ARG A 73 -13.44 28.13 -8.96
CA ARG A 73 -12.65 28.44 -7.77
C ARG A 73 -13.28 27.87 -6.50
N GLU A 74 -14.59 28.01 -6.35
CA GLU A 74 -15.35 27.51 -5.20
C GLU A 74 -15.22 25.99 -5.04
N VAL A 75 -15.30 25.25 -6.15
CA VAL A 75 -15.13 23.79 -6.16
C VAL A 75 -13.72 23.42 -5.70
N LEU A 76 -12.70 24.08 -6.25
CA LEU A 76 -11.31 23.81 -5.88
C LEU A 76 -11.05 24.12 -4.39
N ASP A 77 -11.57 25.24 -3.91
CA ASP A 77 -11.38 25.69 -2.53
C ASP A 77 -12.09 24.72 -1.55
N TRP A 78 -13.32 24.28 -1.85
CA TRP A 78 -14.02 23.27 -1.06
C TRP A 78 -13.24 21.95 -0.92
N PHE A 79 -12.65 21.45 -2.01
CA PHE A 79 -11.85 20.22 -1.94
C PHE A 79 -10.55 20.41 -1.14
N LYS A 80 -9.91 21.58 -1.24
CA LYS A 80 -8.69 21.92 -0.50
C LYS A 80 -8.93 22.04 1.00
N GLU A 81 -10.07 22.58 1.41
CA GLU A 81 -10.46 22.69 2.83
C GLU A 81 -10.52 21.34 3.55
N GLN A 82 -10.80 20.25 2.81
CA GLN A 82 -10.77 18.89 3.37
C GLN A 82 -9.36 18.34 3.62
N GLY A 83 -8.31 19.13 3.36
CA GLY A 83 -6.94 18.83 3.70
C GLY A 83 -6.15 18.05 2.64
N PRO A 84 -5.03 17.42 3.04
CA PRO A 84 -4.17 16.66 2.13
C PRO A 84 -4.93 15.58 1.36
N GLY A 85 -4.56 15.36 0.10
CA GLY A 85 -5.21 14.36 -0.77
C GLY A 85 -6.45 14.85 -1.52
N TYR A 86 -6.71 16.16 -1.54
CA TYR A 86 -7.86 16.76 -2.23
C TYR A 86 -7.98 16.34 -3.72
N GLN A 87 -6.85 16.21 -4.43
CA GLN A 87 -6.85 15.73 -5.82
C GLN A 87 -7.35 14.28 -5.94
N SER A 88 -7.01 13.41 -4.99
CA SER A 88 -7.48 12.02 -4.96
C SER A 88 -8.97 11.94 -4.68
N ARG A 89 -9.48 12.81 -3.77
CA ARG A 89 -10.93 12.95 -3.53
C ARG A 89 -11.67 13.44 -4.77
N MET A 90 -11.15 14.46 -5.44
CA MET A 90 -11.72 14.98 -6.69
C MET A 90 -11.79 13.89 -7.77
N ASN A 91 -10.73 13.10 -7.92
CA ASN A 91 -10.70 11.96 -8.83
C ASN A 91 -11.71 10.86 -8.46
N ALA A 92 -11.95 10.62 -7.17
CA ALA A 92 -12.97 9.66 -6.72
C ALA A 92 -14.38 10.08 -7.14
N VAL A 93 -14.70 11.39 -7.04
CA VAL A 93 -15.99 11.94 -7.49
C VAL A 93 -16.16 11.78 -9.01
N LEU A 94 -15.13 12.13 -9.79
CA LEU A 94 -15.16 11.95 -11.25
C LEU A 94 -15.36 10.47 -11.64
N ARG A 95 -14.69 9.55 -10.94
CA ARG A 95 -14.84 8.11 -11.14
C ARG A 95 -16.25 7.61 -10.79
N ALA A 96 -16.82 8.10 -9.69
CA ALA A 96 -18.19 7.76 -9.30
C ALA A 96 -19.20 8.21 -10.36
N TYR A 97 -19.06 9.45 -10.84
CA TYR A 97 -19.88 9.99 -11.92
C TYR A 97 -19.76 9.15 -13.20
N MET A 98 -18.53 8.83 -13.63
CA MET A 98 -18.27 7.97 -14.78
C MET A 98 -18.94 6.60 -14.63
N ASN A 99 -18.77 5.94 -13.47
CA ASN A 99 -19.35 4.62 -13.21
C ASN A 99 -20.88 4.62 -13.21
N ALA A 100 -21.51 5.66 -12.67
CA ALA A 100 -22.96 5.80 -12.66
C ALA A 100 -23.53 5.89 -14.08
N HIS A 101 -22.87 6.65 -14.97
CA HIS A 101 -23.32 6.84 -16.34
C HIS A 101 -22.94 5.68 -17.27
N ARG A 102 -21.89 4.92 -16.94
CA ARG A 102 -21.48 3.73 -17.71
C ARG A 102 -22.39 2.52 -17.48
N LYS A 103 -23.10 2.43 -16.35
CA LYS A 103 -24.05 1.33 -16.06
C LYS A 103 -25.45 1.57 -16.64
N ALA A 104 -25.73 2.75 -17.19
CA ALA A 104 -27.04 3.15 -17.71
C ALA A 104 -27.18 2.97 -19.24
N GLY A 105 -26.21 2.33 -19.90
CA GLY A 105 -26.26 1.90 -21.30
C GLY A 105 -25.70 0.50 -21.44
#